data_AF-A0A9D6X2L9-F1
#
_entry.id   AF-A0A9D6X2L9-F1
#
_cell.length_a   1.000
_cell.length_b   1.000
_cell.length_c   1.000
_cell.angle_alpha   90.00
_cell.angle_beta   90.00
_cell.angle_gamma   90.00
#
_symmetry.space_group_name_H-M   'P 1'
#
loop_
_entity.id
_entity.type
_entity.pdbx_description
1 polymer ?
#
loop_
_entity_poly.entity_id
_entity_poly.type
_entity_poly.pdbx_seq_one_letter_code
_entity_poly.pdbx_strand_id
1 'polypeptide(L)'
;MAAASASAPASTPASTPAGPAPAIIASRGEFIDVLCALRRGHVLVHAGDHAGGWVVDGAAVYTSHEPLLRYELVQEFENPEGFEHVRYFRLSRRGRDFASRAVAAWRERPLLERLMVRLVG
;
A
#
# COMPACT_ATOMS: atom_id res chain seq x y z
N MET A 1 48.25 -33.46 37.03
CA MET A 1 47.47 -32.54 37.90
C MET A 1 47.72 -31.13 37.38
N ALA A 2 46.78 -30.30 36.96
CA ALA A 2 45.33 -30.35 36.86
C ALA A 2 44.90 -29.56 35.62
N ALA A 3 43.70 -29.87 35.15
CA ALA A 3 43.15 -29.54 33.85
C ALA A 3 42.74 -28.07 33.67
N ALA A 4 42.65 -27.68 32.39
CA ALA A 4 42.02 -26.47 31.89
C ALA A 4 40.63 -26.24 32.51
N SER A 5 40.34 -24.98 32.83
CA SER A 5 38.98 -24.52 33.16
C SER A 5 38.62 -23.30 32.32
N ALA A 6 37.42 -23.39 31.78
CA ALA A 6 36.78 -22.52 30.81
C ALA A 6 36.42 -21.13 31.34
N SER A 7 36.25 -20.18 30.43
CA SER A 7 34.99 -19.44 30.28
C SER A 7 35.04 -18.48 29.10
N ALA A 8 34.21 -18.75 28.10
CA ALA A 8 33.68 -17.73 27.20
C ALA A 8 32.57 -16.96 27.93
N PRO A 9 32.31 -15.70 27.55
CA PRO A 9 30.91 -15.27 27.52
C PRO A 9 30.51 -14.68 26.17
N ALA A 10 29.51 -15.35 25.59
CA ALA A 10 28.29 -14.76 25.03
C ALA A 10 28.48 -13.66 23.96
N SER A 11 28.64 -14.11 22.72
CA SER A 11 28.18 -13.35 21.56
C SER A 11 26.68 -13.06 21.70
N THR A 12 26.36 -11.78 21.88
CA THR A 12 25.01 -11.24 21.71
C THR A 12 24.54 -11.54 20.28
N PRO A 13 23.42 -12.26 20.05
CA PRO A 13 22.80 -12.22 18.74
C PRO A 13 22.18 -10.84 18.58
N ALA A 14 22.92 -9.95 17.92
CA ALA A 14 22.39 -8.71 17.38
C ALA A 14 21.11 -9.05 16.61
N SER A 15 20.01 -8.41 17.02
CA SER A 15 18.72 -8.54 16.38
C SER A 15 18.87 -8.21 14.90
N THR A 16 18.79 -9.25 14.06
CA THR A 16 18.61 -9.12 12.63
C THR A 16 17.40 -8.19 12.42
N PRO A 17 17.53 -7.03 11.77
CA PRO A 17 16.36 -6.30 11.35
C PRO A 17 15.62 -7.22 10.38
N ALA A 18 14.42 -7.64 10.79
CA ALA A 18 13.51 -8.40 9.94
C ALA A 18 13.43 -7.68 8.59
N GLY A 19 13.93 -8.33 7.55
CA GLY A 19 13.78 -7.84 6.19
C GLY A 19 12.29 -7.54 5.94
N PRO A 20 11.97 -6.50 5.15
CA PRO A 20 10.60 -6.07 4.95
C PRO A 20 9.76 -7.29 4.57
N ALA A 21 8.80 -7.61 5.43
CA ALA A 21 7.84 -8.68 5.19
C ALA A 21 7.29 -8.49 3.78
N PRO A 22 7.08 -9.57 3.00
CA PRO A 22 6.50 -9.44 1.67
C PRO A 22 5.23 -8.62 1.83
N ALA A 23 5.16 -7.48 1.12
CA ALA A 23 4.03 -6.57 1.16
C ALA A 23 2.81 -7.29 0.57
N ILE A 24 2.22 -8.17 1.37
CA ILE A 24 0.88 -8.69 1.20
C ILE A 24 0.05 -7.42 1.22
N ILE A 25 -0.59 -7.12 0.10
CA ILE A 25 -1.59 -6.04 0.01
C ILE A 25 -2.62 -6.40 1.07
N ALA A 26 -2.48 -5.85 2.28
CA ALA A 26 -3.15 -6.30 3.50
C ALA A 26 -4.68 -6.13 3.43
N SER A 27 -5.15 -5.50 2.35
CA SER A 27 -6.52 -5.57 1.90
C SER A 27 -6.54 -5.44 0.38
N ARG A 28 -6.52 -6.56 -0.34
CA ARG A 28 -6.78 -6.56 -1.81
C ARG A 28 -8.09 -5.84 -2.15
N GLY A 29 -9.07 -5.89 -1.25
CA GLY A 29 -10.33 -5.13 -1.35
C GLY A 29 -10.11 -3.62 -1.35
N GLU A 30 -9.34 -3.08 -0.39
CA GLU A 30 -8.96 -1.66 -0.34
C GLU A 30 -8.30 -1.23 -1.64
N PHE A 31 -7.34 -2.02 -2.14
CA PHE A 31 -6.61 -1.69 -3.35
C PHE A 31 -7.54 -1.60 -4.58
N ILE A 32 -8.49 -2.53 -4.70
CA ILE A 32 -9.48 -2.49 -5.78
C ILE A 32 -10.47 -1.33 -5.61
N ASP A 33 -10.89 -1.03 -4.38
CA ASP A 33 -11.80 0.08 -4.08
C ASP A 33 -11.14 1.42 -4.43
N VAL A 34 -9.86 1.61 -4.07
CA VAL A 34 -9.04 2.78 -4.45
C VAL A 34 -8.88 2.87 -5.97
N LEU A 35 -8.53 1.77 -6.66
CA LEU A 35 -8.43 1.76 -8.12
C LEU A 35 -9.76 2.09 -8.81
N CYS A 36 -10.88 1.64 -8.24
CA CYS A 36 -12.21 1.97 -8.75
C CYS A 36 -12.51 3.47 -8.60
N ALA A 37 -12.23 4.05 -7.44
CA ALA A 37 -12.42 5.48 -7.19
C ALA A 37 -11.54 6.31 -8.14
N LEU A 38 -10.25 5.99 -8.20
CA LEU A 38 -9.30 6.65 -9.09
C LEU A 38 -9.72 6.57 -10.58
N ARG A 39 -10.28 5.45 -11.03
CA ARG A 39 -10.77 5.30 -12.42
C ARG A 39 -12.02 6.14 -12.69
N ARG A 40 -12.87 6.40 -11.70
CA ARG A 40 -14.02 7.30 -11.83
C ARG A 40 -13.63 8.78 -11.91
N GLY A 41 -12.34 9.09 -11.76
CA GLY A 41 -11.81 10.45 -11.79
C GLY A 41 -11.57 11.05 -10.41
N HIS A 42 -11.75 10.29 -9.33
CA HIS A 42 -11.33 10.74 -8.01
C HIS A 42 -9.79 10.84 -7.94
N VAL A 43 -9.32 11.71 -7.06
CA VAL A 43 -7.90 11.99 -6.86
C VAL A 43 -7.48 11.38 -5.53
N LEU A 44 -6.32 10.73 -5.52
CA LEU A 44 -5.67 10.27 -4.30
C LEU A 44 -4.91 11.46 -3.71
N VAL A 45 -5.13 11.72 -2.44
CA VAL A 45 -4.66 12.90 -1.74
C VAL A 45 -3.77 12.44 -0.60
N HIS A 46 -2.58 13.01 -0.49
CA HIS A 46 -1.72 12.84 0.67
C HIS A 46 -1.66 14.15 1.44
N ALA A 47 -2.31 14.19 2.61
CA ALA A 47 -2.48 15.40 3.41
C ALA A 47 -1.37 15.60 4.47
N GLY A 48 -0.21 14.96 4.27
CA GLY A 48 0.99 15.14 5.09
C GLY A 48 1.03 14.28 6.36
N ASP A 49 2.24 14.17 6.94
CA ASP A 49 2.59 13.24 8.04
C ASP A 49 1.90 13.53 9.38
N HIS A 50 1.33 14.74 9.57
CA HIS A 50 0.87 15.19 10.89
C HIS A 50 -0.60 14.92 11.21
N ALA A 51 -1.46 14.61 10.24
CA ALA A 51 -2.87 14.30 10.56
C ALA A 51 -3.68 13.61 9.45
N GLY A 52 -3.23 13.65 8.20
CA GLY A 52 -4.14 13.37 7.07
C GLY A 52 -3.98 12.01 6.40
N GLY A 53 -2.78 11.43 6.44
CA GLY A 53 -2.49 10.18 5.73
C GLY A 53 -2.85 10.27 4.25
N TRP A 54 -3.19 9.12 3.66
CA TRP A 54 -3.65 9.00 2.28
C TRP A 54 -5.17 8.91 2.24
N VAL A 55 -5.82 9.62 1.33
CA VAL A 55 -7.29 9.68 1.21
C VAL A 55 -7.70 9.67 -0.26
N VAL A 56 -8.74 8.91 -0.60
CA VAL A 56 -9.39 8.96 -1.93
C VAL A 56 -10.90 8.98 -1.74
N ASP A 57 -11.61 9.87 -2.42
CA ASP A 57 -13.08 9.99 -2.32
C ASP A 57 -13.58 10.11 -0.85
N GLY A 58 -12.81 10.79 0.00
CA GLY A 58 -13.09 10.93 1.43
C GLY A 58 -12.82 9.68 2.29
N ALA A 59 -12.38 8.56 1.70
CA ALA A 59 -11.99 7.35 2.42
C ALA A 59 -10.48 7.30 2.65
N ALA A 60 -10.06 6.96 3.87
CA ALA A 60 -8.66 6.76 4.20
C ALA A 60 -8.09 5.52 3.49
N VAL A 61 -6.85 5.66 3.01
CA VAL A 61 -6.06 4.62 2.36
C VAL A 61 -4.90 4.27 3.28
N TYR A 62 -4.96 3.09 3.87
CA TYR A 62 -4.03 2.63 4.88
C TYR A 62 -2.82 1.94 4.25
N THR A 63 -3.03 0.95 3.39
CA THR A 63 -1.94 0.09 2.88
C THR A 63 -1.77 0.16 1.38
N SER A 64 -2.84 0.52 0.66
CA SER A 64 -2.85 0.51 -0.80
C SER A 64 -2.06 1.65 -1.44
N HIS A 65 -1.64 2.67 -0.68
CA HIS A 65 -0.85 3.78 -1.21
C HIS A 65 0.56 3.34 -1.65
N GLU A 66 1.20 2.45 -0.89
CA GLU A 66 2.54 1.95 -1.17
C GLU A 66 2.64 1.22 -2.53
N PRO A 67 1.80 0.21 -2.85
CA PRO A 67 1.83 -0.43 -4.16
C PRO A 67 1.43 0.51 -5.30
N LEU A 68 0.54 1.48 -5.08
CA LEU A 68 0.17 2.45 -6.12
C LEU A 68 1.37 3.31 -6.55
N LEU A 69 2.21 3.73 -5.59
CA LEU A 69 3.43 4.47 -5.84
C LEU A 69 4.54 3.58 -6.39
N ARG A 70 4.79 2.43 -5.75
CA ARG A 70 5.85 1.48 -6.13
C ARG A 70 5.73 1.01 -7.58
N TYR A 71 4.50 0.81 -8.06
CA TYR A 71 4.25 0.39 -9.44
C TYR A 71 3.95 1.54 -10.40
N GLU A 72 4.13 2.80 -9.95
CA GLU A 72 3.91 4.02 -10.76
C GLU A 72 2.52 4.07 -11.41
N LEU A 73 1.52 3.52 -10.71
CA LEU A 73 0.13 3.50 -11.18
C LEU A 73 -0.52 4.88 -11.01
N VAL A 74 -0.01 5.68 -10.08
CA VAL A 74 -0.41 7.06 -9.87
C VAL A 74 0.75 8.00 -10.16
N GLN A 75 0.42 9.22 -10.58
CA GLN A 75 1.36 10.30 -10.82
C GLN A 75 0.94 11.51 -9.99
N GLU A 76 1.92 12.14 -9.36
CA GLU A 76 1.73 13.42 -8.67
C GLU A 76 1.40 14.51 -9.69
N PHE A 77 0.55 15.45 -9.31
CA PHE A 77 0.27 16.66 -10.06
C PHE A 77 -0.03 17.81 -9.11
N GLU A 78 0.30 19.02 -9.52
CA GLU A 78 -0.06 20.22 -8.78
C GLU A 78 -1.51 20.58 -9.07
N ASN A 79 -2.32 20.71 -8.01
CA ASN A 79 -3.66 21.25 -8.13
C ASN A 79 -3.59 22.75 -7.80
N PRO A 80 -3.83 23.66 -8.77
CA PRO A 80 -3.80 25.10 -8.51
C PRO A 80 -4.87 25.57 -7.53
N GLU A 81 -5.94 24.79 -7.36
CA GLU A 81 -6.99 25.00 -6.34
C GLU A 81 -6.77 24.16 -5.08
N GLY A 82 -5.60 23.53 -4.96
CA GLY A 82 -5.23 22.66 -3.86
C GLY A 82 -4.67 23.40 -2.64
N PHE A 83 -4.40 22.64 -1.59
CA PHE A 83 -3.76 23.17 -0.38
C PHE A 83 -2.23 22.98 -0.44
N GLU A 84 -1.48 23.95 0.08
CA GLU A 84 -0.01 24.06 -0.02
C GLU A 84 0.76 22.88 0.61
N HIS A 85 0.14 22.13 1.51
CA HIS A 85 0.74 20.97 2.18
C HIS A 85 0.13 19.63 1.75
N VAL A 86 -0.64 19.65 0.67
CA VAL A 86 -1.37 18.48 0.18
C VAL A 86 -0.84 18.09 -1.18
N ARG A 87 -0.44 16.83 -1.32
CA ARG A 87 0.00 16.26 -2.59
C ARG A 87 -1.15 15.53 -3.25
N TYR A 88 -1.34 15.79 -4.54
CA TYR A 88 -2.44 15.24 -5.32
C TYR A 88 -1.90 14.23 -6.33
N PHE A 89 -2.53 13.07 -6.40
CA PHE A 89 -2.14 11.96 -7.24
C PHE A 89 -3.31 11.48 -8.09
N ARG A 90 -3.09 11.37 -9.39
CA ARG A 90 -4.08 10.84 -10.35
C ARG A 90 -3.52 9.58 -11.02
N LEU A 91 -4.38 8.77 -11.64
CA LEU A 91 -3.88 7.62 -12.40
C LEU A 91 -2.98 8.06 -13.55
N SER A 92 -1.81 7.43 -13.64
CA SER A 92 -0.98 7.49 -14.84
C SER A 92 -1.67 6.75 -15.99
N ARG A 93 -1.19 6.93 -17.24
CA ARG A 93 -1.74 6.19 -18.38
C ARG A 93 -1.67 4.68 -18.16
N ARG A 94 -0.51 4.19 -17.69
CA ARG A 94 -0.30 2.79 -17.30
C ARG A 94 -1.23 2.38 -16.15
N GLY A 95 -1.41 3.25 -15.16
CA GLY A 95 -2.34 3.04 -14.06
C GLY A 95 -3.79 2.85 -14.52
N ARG A 96 -4.25 3.62 -15.51
CA ARG A 96 -5.60 3.47 -16.08
C ARG A 96 -5.79 2.14 -16.77
N ASP A 97 -4.82 1.70 -17.57
CA ASP A 97 -4.89 0.41 -18.26
C ASP A 97 -4.87 -0.75 -17.25
N PHE A 98 -4.00 -0.65 -16.25
CA PHE A 98 -3.95 -1.62 -15.15
C PHE A 98 -5.25 -1.64 -14.35
N ALA A 99 -5.78 -0.49 -13.94
CA ALA A 99 -7.03 -0.37 -13.18
C ALA A 99 -8.22 -0.97 -13.96
N SER A 100 -8.23 -0.80 -15.29
CA SER A 100 -9.27 -1.37 -16.15
C SER A 100 -9.21 -2.90 -16.14
N ARG A 101 -8.02 -3.48 -16.34
CA ARG A 101 -7.82 -4.94 -16.30
C ARG A 101 -8.06 -5.52 -14.91
N ALA A 102 -7.52 -4.89 -13.86
CA ALA A 102 -7.64 -5.36 -12.49
C ALA A 102 -9.10 -5.39 -12.03
N VAL A 103 -9.90 -4.38 -12.40
CA VAL A 103 -11.31 -4.33 -12.02
C VAL A 103 -12.18 -5.24 -12.90
N ALA A 104 -11.86 -5.42 -14.17
CA ALA A 104 -12.51 -6.43 -15.01
C ALA A 104 -12.28 -7.84 -14.43
N ALA A 105 -11.02 -8.21 -14.17
CA ALA A 105 -10.65 -9.47 -13.54
C ALA A 105 -11.28 -9.63 -12.14
N TRP A 106 -11.40 -8.55 -11.37
CA TRP A 106 -12.10 -8.59 -10.08
C TRP A 106 -13.60 -8.84 -10.25
N ARG A 107 -14.25 -8.31 -11.29
CA ARG A 107 -15.69 -8.50 -11.57
C ARG A 107 -16.03 -9.91 -12.05
N GLU A 108 -15.09 -10.57 -12.72
CA GLU A 108 -15.24 -11.94 -13.19
C GLU A 108 -15.10 -12.98 -12.07
N ARG A 109 -14.55 -12.61 -10.90
CA ARG A 109 -14.42 -13.53 -9.77
C ARG A 109 -15.76 -13.76 -9.05
N PRO A 110 -16.07 -15.01 -8.65
CA PRO A 110 -17.27 -15.34 -7.89
C PRO A 110 -17.33 -14.51 -6.59
N LEU A 111 -18.53 -14.05 -6.22
CA LEU A 111 -18.75 -13.19 -5.04
C LEU A 111 -18.20 -13.76 -3.73
N LEU A 112 -18.15 -15.09 -3.61
CA LEU A 112 -17.55 -15.80 -2.47
C LEU A 112 -16.04 -15.57 -2.35
N GLU A 113 -15.29 -15.57 -3.46
CA GLU A 113 -13.85 -15.26 -3.42
C GLU A 113 -13.60 -13.80 -3.03
N ARG A 114 -14.48 -12.90 -3.47
CA ARG A 114 -14.40 -11.47 -3.13
C ARG A 114 -14.62 -11.23 -1.64
N LEU A 115 -15.57 -11.98 -1.06
CA LEU A 115 -15.84 -11.98 0.38
C LEU A 115 -14.69 -12.61 1.18
N MET A 116 -14.12 -13.74 0.71
CA MET A 116 -12.98 -14.37 1.38
C MET A 116 -11.75 -13.45 1.38
N VAL A 117 -11.45 -12.74 0.29
CA VAL A 117 -10.36 -11.74 0.26
C VAL A 117 -10.62 -10.58 1.23
N ARG A 118 -11.88 -10.24 1.49
CA ARG A 118 -12.25 -9.19 2.47
C ARG A 118 -12.18 -9.70 3.92
N LEU A 119 -12.29 -11.02 4.14
CA LEU A 119 -12.22 -11.68 5.46
C LEU A 119 -10.83 -12.18 5.83
N VAL A 120 -9.98 -12.49 4.84
CA VAL A 120 -8.66 -13.11 5.05
C VAL A 120 -7.52 -12.08 5.10
N GLY A 121 -7.71 -10.86 4.57
CA GLY A 121 -6.67 -9.82 4.55
C GLY A 121 -5.66 -10.02 3.43
#